data_AF-A0A2J6SZU2-F1
#
_entry.id   AF-A0A2J6SZU2-F1
#
_cell.length_a   1.000
_cell.length_b   1.000
_cell.length_c   1.000
_cell.angle_alpha   90.00
_cell.angle_beta   90.00
_cell.angle_gamma   90.00
#
_symmetry.space_group_name_H-M   'P 1'
#
loop_
_entity.id
_entity.type
_entity.pdbx_description
1 polymer ?
#
loop_
_entity_poly.entity_id
_entity_poly.type
_entity_poly.pdbx_seq_one_letter_code
_entity_poly.pdbx_strand_id
1 'polypeptide(L)'
;MPIFEEGQSFLTERPVSEYFQATAASTVPTVKVYVGPERKLFIFPEAFLCDRIKFFKSAFQSGFRESTEKSIDLPEDDPVAFSFIIDHTLGNGSEMSDKVPPEDMQLALCKAYVLADKLGCLDAVWEVVDYYLEGLRYEEDFERRFVCRRASKFVYEKTPESASIRKTMVRATMYLYHSPTCFSVENGDWWSLLQAIPSSTSTTWCPSGRRTFPAFLLADNSIFFRDCYKGIFHLNSSPENTVEMPEDDPATFGRIADWIFSGKLPYFFGEKSTDVQTELCPLYVMTDKMDIGELRRQLENRFRVFKEERITSRGLVKVVYEDAVSTSNICQVRNHPVPSP
;
A
#
# COMPACT_ATOMS: atom_id res chain seq x y z
N MET A 1 -21.21 6.30 -26.97
CA MET A 1 -20.36 5.82 -28.09
C MET A 1 -19.49 7.00 -28.52
N PRO A 2 -18.17 6.83 -28.74
CA PRO A 2 -17.49 5.69 -29.38
C PRO A 2 -16.95 4.65 -28.36
N ILE A 3 -17.14 3.34 -28.57
CA ILE A 3 -16.28 2.38 -29.31
C ILE A 3 -14.85 2.35 -28.75
N PHE A 4 -14.65 1.52 -27.73
CA PHE A 4 -13.37 0.85 -27.48
C PHE A 4 -13.53 -0.59 -27.94
N GLU A 5 -12.78 -0.93 -28.98
CA GLU A 5 -12.69 -2.27 -29.54
C GLU A 5 -12.01 -3.24 -28.56
N GLU A 6 -12.48 -4.47 -28.63
CA GLU A 6 -12.02 -5.68 -27.97
C GLU A 6 -10.56 -5.99 -28.28
N GLY A 7 -9.86 -6.63 -27.32
CA GLY A 7 -8.54 -7.16 -27.61
C GLY A 7 -7.67 -7.61 -26.44
N GLN A 8 -8.22 -7.90 -25.25
CA GLN A 8 -7.50 -8.74 -24.29
C GLN A 8 -8.02 -10.16 -24.44
N SER A 9 -7.33 -10.96 -25.26
CA SER A 9 -7.48 -12.41 -25.21
C SER A 9 -7.04 -12.86 -23.83
N PHE A 10 -8.00 -13.12 -22.94
CA PHE A 10 -7.76 -14.00 -21.81
C PHE A 10 -7.37 -15.35 -22.41
N LEU A 11 -6.06 -15.62 -22.49
CA LEU A 11 -5.58 -16.97 -22.75
C LEU A 11 -6.12 -17.79 -21.59
N THR A 12 -7.16 -18.59 -21.84
CA THR A 12 -7.70 -19.54 -20.87
C THR A 12 -6.57 -20.48 -20.52
N GLU A 13 -5.99 -20.29 -19.34
CA GLU A 13 -4.84 -21.04 -18.90
C GLU A 13 -5.23 -22.51 -18.75
N ARG A 14 -4.44 -23.44 -19.31
CA ARG A 14 -4.75 -24.86 -19.21
C ARG A 14 -4.72 -25.31 -17.74
N PRO A 15 -5.71 -26.08 -17.26
CA PRO A 15 -5.70 -26.59 -15.90
C PRO A 15 -4.51 -27.52 -15.67
N VAL A 16 -3.96 -27.47 -14.45
CA VAL A 16 -2.76 -28.23 -14.03
C VAL A 16 -2.87 -29.71 -14.37
N SER A 17 -4.05 -30.30 -14.22
CA SER A 17 -4.33 -31.72 -14.49
C SER A 17 -4.10 -32.14 -15.95
N GLU A 18 -4.27 -31.26 -16.93
CA GLU A 18 -4.07 -31.58 -18.35
C GLU A 18 -2.60 -31.85 -18.69
N TYR A 19 -1.66 -31.21 -17.97
CA TYR A 19 -0.23 -31.45 -18.16
C TYR A 19 0.20 -32.84 -17.67
N PHE A 20 -0.53 -33.41 -16.71
CA PHE A 20 -0.24 -34.73 -16.14
C PHE A 20 -0.99 -35.87 -16.83
N GLN A 21 -2.10 -35.59 -17.53
CA GLN A 21 -2.85 -36.60 -18.29
C GLN A 21 -2.20 -36.97 -19.63
N ALA A 22 -1.28 -36.15 -20.14
CA ALA A 22 -0.68 -36.33 -21.47
C ALA A 22 0.36 -37.47 -21.59
N THR A 23 0.70 -38.21 -20.53
CA THR A 23 1.86 -39.11 -20.58
C THR A 23 1.68 -40.47 -19.91
N ALA A 24 1.25 -41.42 -20.72
CA ALA A 24 1.62 -42.83 -20.56
C ALA A 24 2.64 -43.33 -21.62
N ALA A 25 3.01 -42.51 -22.63
CA ALA A 25 3.85 -42.99 -23.75
C ALA A 25 4.83 -41.98 -24.39
N SER A 26 4.96 -40.74 -23.90
CA SER A 26 5.93 -39.76 -24.41
C SER A 26 6.63 -39.08 -23.24
N THR A 27 7.94 -38.88 -23.30
CA THR A 27 8.67 -38.13 -22.27
C THR A 27 8.28 -36.65 -22.38
N VAL A 28 7.57 -36.10 -21.38
CA VAL A 28 7.28 -34.65 -21.36
C VAL A 28 8.63 -33.90 -21.38
N PRO A 29 8.84 -32.95 -22.30
CA PRO A 29 10.02 -32.08 -22.25
C PRO A 29 10.10 -31.37 -20.89
N THR A 30 11.24 -31.47 -20.23
CA THR A 30 11.49 -30.84 -18.93
C THR A 30 12.57 -29.78 -19.04
N VAL A 31 12.47 -28.76 -18.19
CA VAL A 31 13.47 -27.70 -18.04
C VAL A 31 14.02 -27.70 -16.62
N LYS A 32 15.27 -27.29 -16.48
CA LYS A 32 15.98 -27.17 -15.20
C LYS A 32 16.17 -25.71 -14.83
N VAL A 33 15.81 -25.35 -13.60
CA VAL A 33 16.06 -24.01 -13.06
C VAL A 33 16.97 -24.17 -11.84
N TYR A 34 18.14 -23.55 -11.87
CA TYR A 34 19.08 -23.54 -10.77
C TYR A 34 19.01 -22.19 -10.06
N VAL A 35 18.73 -22.18 -8.75
CA VAL A 35 18.47 -20.95 -8.01
C VAL A 35 19.43 -20.77 -6.85
N GLY A 36 19.89 -19.54 -6.66
CA GLY A 36 20.77 -19.14 -5.58
C GLY A 36 22.22 -19.57 -5.76
N PRO A 37 23.11 -19.15 -4.84
CA PRO A 37 24.54 -19.41 -4.92
C PRO A 37 24.88 -20.90 -4.85
N GLU A 38 24.06 -21.69 -4.16
CA GLU A 38 24.19 -23.15 -4.03
C GLU A 38 23.61 -23.92 -5.22
N ARG A 39 23.05 -23.22 -6.23
CA ARG A 39 22.43 -23.81 -7.42
C ARG A 39 21.38 -24.87 -7.09
N LYS A 40 20.44 -24.55 -6.21
CA LYS A 40 19.33 -25.46 -5.88
C LYS A 40 18.54 -25.77 -7.16
N LEU A 41 18.42 -27.06 -7.49
CA LEU A 41 17.79 -27.53 -8.72
C LEU A 41 16.27 -27.67 -8.55
N PHE A 42 15.53 -27.07 -9.48
CA PHE A 42 14.10 -27.26 -9.70
C PHE A 42 13.87 -27.82 -11.11
N ILE A 43 12.96 -28.76 -11.26
CA ILE A 43 12.64 -29.43 -12.53
C ILE A 43 11.16 -29.26 -12.82
N PHE A 44 10.82 -28.75 -14.00
CA PHE A 44 9.44 -28.49 -14.41
C PHE A 44 9.16 -29.08 -15.79
N PRO A 45 7.92 -29.52 -16.08
CA PRO A 45 7.45 -29.66 -17.45
C PRO A 45 7.56 -28.31 -18.17
N GLU A 46 8.21 -28.27 -19.33
CA GLU A 46 8.50 -27.02 -20.05
C GLU A 46 7.22 -26.24 -20.37
N ALA A 47 6.23 -26.94 -20.93
CA ALA A 47 4.95 -26.34 -21.31
C ALA A 47 4.25 -25.72 -20.10
N PHE A 48 4.28 -26.39 -18.94
CA PHE A 48 3.62 -25.92 -17.74
C PHE A 48 4.20 -24.60 -17.24
N LEU A 49 5.54 -24.50 -17.19
CA LEU A 49 6.23 -23.30 -16.73
C LEU A 49 6.10 -22.15 -17.75
N CYS A 50 6.23 -22.44 -19.04
CA CYS A 50 6.19 -21.43 -20.11
C CYS A 50 4.78 -20.90 -20.38
N ASP A 51 3.73 -21.69 -20.17
CA ASP A 51 2.34 -21.24 -20.38
C ASP A 51 1.92 -20.22 -19.32
N ARG A 52 2.49 -20.29 -18.11
CA ARG A 52 2.15 -19.43 -16.97
C ARG A 52 3.11 -18.26 -16.78
N ILE A 53 4.40 -18.43 -17.07
CA ILE A 53 5.42 -17.44 -16.75
C ILE A 53 6.15 -17.01 -18.01
N LYS A 54 5.85 -15.78 -18.47
CA LYS A 54 6.39 -15.19 -19.70
C LYS A 54 7.92 -15.11 -19.72
N PHE A 55 8.55 -14.92 -18.56
CA PHE A 55 10.00 -14.95 -18.42
C PHE A 55 10.58 -16.29 -18.91
N PHE A 56 10.04 -17.41 -18.43
CA PHE A 56 10.53 -18.75 -18.82
C PHE A 56 10.15 -19.11 -20.25
N LYS A 57 8.96 -18.68 -20.72
CA LYS A 57 8.61 -18.79 -22.14
C LYS A 57 9.67 -18.15 -23.02
N SER A 58 10.04 -16.92 -22.67
CA SER A 58 11.06 -16.16 -23.40
C SER A 58 12.42 -16.84 -23.29
N ALA A 59 12.82 -17.36 -22.13
CA ALA A 59 14.11 -18.04 -21.99
C ALA A 59 14.19 -19.36 -22.79
N PHE A 60 13.16 -20.22 -22.69
CA PHE A 60 13.21 -21.58 -23.23
C PHE A 60 12.75 -21.72 -24.69
N GLN A 61 12.10 -20.69 -25.26
CA GLN A 61 11.51 -20.74 -26.61
C GLN A 61 12.02 -19.67 -27.59
N SER A 62 12.98 -18.82 -27.20
CA SER A 62 13.47 -17.70 -28.03
C SER A 62 14.69 -18.03 -28.91
N GLY A 63 15.23 -19.24 -28.84
CA GLY A 63 16.45 -19.62 -29.58
C GLY A 63 17.77 -19.23 -28.92
N PHE A 64 17.76 -18.67 -27.69
CA PHE A 64 18.98 -18.45 -26.90
C PHE A 64 19.56 -19.76 -26.34
N ARG A 65 20.72 -19.67 -25.68
CA ARG A 65 21.43 -20.82 -25.10
C ARG A 65 20.54 -21.67 -24.21
N GLU A 66 19.71 -21.02 -23.39
CA GLU A 66 18.75 -21.62 -22.47
C GLU A 66 17.71 -22.48 -23.20
N SER A 67 17.31 -22.09 -24.41
CA SER A 67 16.38 -22.87 -25.24
C SER A 67 16.97 -24.18 -25.75
N THR A 68 18.30 -24.21 -25.95
CA THR A 68 19.02 -25.42 -26.38
C THR A 68 19.39 -26.30 -25.19
N GLU A 69 19.90 -25.71 -24.11
CA GLU A 69 20.33 -26.43 -22.92
C GLU A 69 19.15 -26.90 -22.05
N LYS A 70 17.96 -26.31 -22.23
CA LYS A 70 16.77 -26.52 -21.39
C LYS A 70 17.10 -26.32 -19.91
N SER A 71 17.98 -25.36 -19.64
CA SER A 71 18.39 -24.97 -18.30
C SER A 71 18.64 -23.48 -18.20
N ILE A 72 18.36 -22.92 -17.02
CA ILE A 72 18.65 -21.52 -16.69
C ILE A 72 19.22 -21.41 -15.27
N ASP A 73 20.19 -20.51 -15.10
CA ASP A 73 20.83 -20.20 -13.83
C ASP A 73 20.33 -18.84 -13.30
N LEU A 74 19.88 -18.83 -12.05
CA LEU A 74 19.37 -17.68 -11.31
C LEU A 74 20.19 -17.49 -10.00
N PRO A 75 21.50 -17.15 -10.10
CA PRO A 75 22.43 -17.23 -8.98
C PRO A 75 22.18 -16.18 -7.89
N GLU A 76 21.55 -15.05 -8.23
CA GLU A 76 21.26 -13.95 -7.32
C GLU A 76 19.91 -14.09 -6.60
N ASP A 77 19.07 -15.02 -7.05
CA ASP A 77 17.70 -15.17 -6.55
C ASP A 77 17.65 -16.15 -5.37
N ASP A 78 16.68 -15.93 -4.48
CA ASP A 78 16.52 -16.73 -3.27
C ASP A 78 15.69 -18.00 -3.56
N PRO A 79 16.17 -19.21 -3.23
CA PRO A 79 15.46 -20.45 -3.55
C PRO A 79 14.12 -20.62 -2.83
N VAL A 80 13.94 -20.00 -1.66
CA VAL A 80 12.68 -20.06 -0.91
C VAL A 80 11.67 -19.12 -1.54
N ALA A 81 12.08 -17.89 -1.86
CA ALA A 81 11.28 -16.95 -2.62
C ALA A 81 10.86 -17.53 -3.99
N PHE A 82 11.78 -18.20 -4.68
CA PHE A 82 11.50 -18.86 -5.95
C PHE A 82 10.44 -19.95 -5.82
N SER A 83 10.62 -20.90 -4.89
CA SER A 83 9.61 -21.95 -4.66
C SER A 83 8.24 -21.33 -4.39
N PHE A 84 8.17 -20.35 -3.50
CA PHE A 84 6.92 -19.70 -3.13
C PHE A 84 6.21 -19.06 -4.33
N ILE A 85 6.91 -18.25 -5.13
CA ILE A 85 6.32 -17.59 -6.31
C ILE A 85 5.87 -18.60 -7.36
N ILE A 86 6.66 -19.65 -7.60
CA ILE A 86 6.29 -20.70 -8.56
C ILE A 86 5.07 -21.46 -8.06
N ASP A 87 5.04 -21.88 -6.80
CA ASP A 87 3.94 -22.66 -6.22
C ASP A 87 2.63 -21.84 -6.23
N HIS A 88 2.69 -20.54 -5.94
CA HIS A 88 1.55 -19.63 -6.06
C HIS A 88 1.09 -19.47 -7.52
N THR A 89 2.02 -19.14 -8.43
CA THR A 89 1.67 -18.88 -9.85
C THR A 89 1.11 -20.12 -10.54
N LEU A 90 1.54 -21.31 -10.13
CA LEU A 90 1.09 -22.59 -10.70
C LEU A 90 -0.17 -23.15 -9.99
N GLY A 91 -0.70 -22.45 -8.99
CA GLY A 91 -1.94 -22.83 -8.29
C GLY A 91 -1.80 -24.00 -7.32
N ASN A 92 -0.57 -24.31 -6.88
CA ASN A 92 -0.31 -25.40 -5.93
C ASN A 92 -0.50 -24.96 -4.47
N GLY A 93 -0.42 -23.66 -4.19
CA GLY A 93 -0.54 -23.09 -2.85
C GLY A 93 0.57 -23.58 -1.92
N SER A 94 1.63 -22.79 -1.73
CA SER A 94 2.66 -23.09 -0.73
C SER A 94 2.69 -21.97 0.29
N GLU A 95 2.62 -22.32 1.58
CA GLU A 95 2.88 -21.36 2.63
C GLU A 95 4.39 -21.14 2.78
N MET A 96 4.80 -19.88 2.99
CA MET A 96 6.21 -19.53 3.25
C MET A 96 6.62 -19.83 4.70
N SER A 97 5.65 -19.83 5.61
CA SER A 97 5.77 -20.12 7.06
C SER A 97 6.50 -21.43 7.35
N ASP A 98 6.27 -22.47 6.56
CA ASP A 98 6.88 -23.79 6.76
C ASP A 98 8.39 -23.81 6.47
N LYS A 99 8.88 -22.86 5.67
CA LYS A 99 10.24 -22.86 5.12
C LYS A 99 11.12 -21.75 5.69
N VAL A 100 10.53 -20.77 6.38
CA VAL A 100 11.22 -19.54 6.81
C VAL A 100 10.95 -19.28 8.29
N PRO A 101 12.02 -19.13 9.11
CA PRO A 101 11.85 -18.69 10.49
C PRO A 101 11.11 -17.34 10.58
N PRO A 102 10.27 -17.12 11.61
CA PRO A 102 9.50 -15.88 11.75
C PRO A 102 10.34 -14.60 11.64
N GLU A 103 11.56 -14.60 12.19
CA GLU A 103 12.49 -13.46 12.16
C GLU A 103 12.98 -13.08 10.75
N ASP A 104 12.97 -14.01 9.80
CA ASP A 104 13.39 -13.79 8.42
C ASP A 104 12.20 -13.64 7.45
N MET A 105 10.97 -13.85 7.92
CA MET A 105 9.75 -13.86 7.11
C MET A 105 9.59 -12.57 6.28
N GLN A 106 9.75 -11.41 6.92
CA GLN A 106 9.63 -10.13 6.22
C GLN A 106 10.64 -9.98 5.07
N LEU A 107 11.88 -10.43 5.26
CA LEU A 107 12.91 -10.37 4.23
C LEU A 107 12.62 -11.37 3.10
N ALA A 108 12.14 -12.56 3.45
CA ALA A 108 11.76 -13.58 2.47
C ALA A 108 10.60 -13.11 1.58
N LEU A 109 9.58 -12.46 2.16
CA LEU A 109 8.48 -11.85 1.41
C LEU A 109 8.96 -10.70 0.51
N CYS A 110 9.88 -9.85 0.98
CA CYS A 110 10.46 -8.81 0.13
C CYS A 110 11.28 -9.37 -1.04
N LYS A 111 12.01 -10.47 -0.82
CA LYS A 111 12.70 -11.21 -1.90
C LYS A 111 11.70 -11.82 -2.89
N ALA A 112 10.59 -12.37 -2.40
CA ALA A 112 9.52 -12.90 -3.24
C ALA A 112 8.85 -11.81 -4.07
N TYR A 113 8.60 -10.63 -3.52
CA TYR A 113 8.10 -9.47 -4.26
C TYR A 113 9.02 -9.11 -5.43
N VAL A 114 10.32 -8.92 -5.15
CA VAL A 114 11.30 -8.54 -6.19
C VAL A 114 11.40 -9.61 -7.27
N LEU A 115 11.35 -10.90 -6.88
CA LEU A 115 11.38 -12.00 -7.82
C LEU A 115 10.09 -12.09 -8.66
N ALA A 116 8.92 -11.89 -8.05
CA ALA A 116 7.64 -11.89 -8.75
C ALA A 116 7.60 -10.79 -9.82
N ASP A 117 8.04 -9.58 -9.48
CA ASP A 117 8.15 -8.47 -10.43
C ASP A 117 9.14 -8.80 -11.57
N LYS A 118 10.32 -9.33 -11.23
CA LYS A 118 11.34 -9.78 -12.20
C LYS A 118 10.81 -10.85 -13.16
N LEU A 119 10.02 -11.81 -12.68
CA LEU A 119 9.44 -12.89 -13.49
C LEU A 119 8.19 -12.43 -14.27
N GLY A 120 7.64 -11.25 -13.94
CA GLY A 120 6.41 -10.72 -14.53
C GLY A 120 5.13 -11.36 -13.98
N CYS A 121 5.18 -11.94 -12.77
CA CYS A 121 4.05 -12.57 -12.09
C CYS A 121 3.26 -11.54 -11.27
N LEU A 122 2.56 -10.62 -11.95
CA LEU A 122 1.88 -9.49 -11.30
C LEU A 122 0.82 -9.90 -10.27
N ASP A 123 0.10 -11.00 -10.49
CA ASP A 123 -0.90 -11.47 -9.52
C ASP A 123 -0.24 -11.90 -8.20
N ALA A 124 0.89 -12.62 -8.29
CA ALA A 124 1.70 -13.00 -7.12
C ALA A 124 2.32 -11.78 -6.41
N VAL A 125 2.60 -10.68 -7.13
CA VAL A 125 3.09 -9.43 -6.51
C VAL A 125 2.06 -8.88 -5.50
N TRP A 126 0.77 -8.87 -5.86
CA TRP A 126 -0.29 -8.38 -4.98
C TRP A 126 -0.49 -9.31 -3.78
N GLU A 127 -0.51 -10.62 -4.01
CA GLU A 127 -0.63 -11.62 -2.94
C GLU A 127 0.51 -11.51 -1.92
N VAL A 128 1.75 -11.32 -2.38
CA VAL A 128 2.91 -11.11 -1.49
C VAL A 128 2.74 -9.85 -0.65
N VAL A 129 2.24 -8.76 -1.25
CA VAL A 129 2.01 -7.49 -0.54
C VAL A 129 0.93 -7.66 0.53
N ASP A 130 -0.15 -8.35 0.21
CA ASP A 130 -1.23 -8.62 1.16
C ASP A 130 -0.74 -9.52 2.30
N TYR A 131 -0.05 -10.62 2.00
CA TYR A 131 0.53 -11.51 3.01
C TYR A 131 1.53 -10.77 3.91
N TYR A 132 2.35 -9.89 3.33
CA TYR A 132 3.26 -9.02 4.10
C TYR A 132 2.50 -8.10 5.06
N LEU A 133 1.45 -7.43 4.58
CA LEU A 133 0.63 -6.53 5.40
C LEU A 133 -0.15 -7.26 6.49
N GLU A 134 -0.72 -8.43 6.19
CA GLU A 134 -1.41 -9.25 7.16
C GLU A 134 -0.46 -9.74 8.25
N GLY A 135 0.75 -10.16 7.87
CA GLY A 135 1.82 -10.49 8.80
C GLY A 135 2.09 -9.34 9.78
N LEU A 136 2.28 -8.12 9.30
CA LEU A 136 2.51 -6.97 10.19
C LEU A 136 1.30 -6.61 11.07
N ARG A 137 0.07 -6.86 10.60
CA ARG A 137 -1.16 -6.50 11.32
C ARG A 137 -1.51 -7.48 12.43
N TYR A 138 -1.35 -8.78 12.16
CA TYR A 138 -1.81 -9.84 13.05
C TYR A 138 -0.68 -10.52 13.85
N GLU A 139 0.57 -10.12 13.62
CA GLU A 139 1.70 -10.61 14.40
C GLU A 139 1.47 -10.39 15.90
N GLU A 140 1.69 -11.44 16.69
CA GLU A 140 1.49 -11.43 18.14
C GLU A 140 2.67 -10.73 18.83
N ASP A 141 3.88 -10.93 18.31
CA ASP A 141 5.09 -10.27 18.78
C ASP A 141 5.13 -8.82 18.28
N PHE A 142 4.91 -7.87 19.21
CA PHE A 142 4.86 -6.46 18.89
C PHE A 142 6.11 -5.96 18.13
N GLU A 143 7.30 -6.47 18.45
CA GLU A 143 8.55 -6.08 17.77
C GLU A 143 8.59 -6.53 16.32
N ARG A 144 7.93 -7.63 15.98
CA ARG A 144 7.86 -8.18 14.62
C ARG A 144 6.81 -7.52 13.75
N ARG A 145 5.90 -6.74 14.34
CA ARG A 145 4.99 -5.85 13.56
C ARG A 145 5.76 -4.79 12.80
N PHE A 146 6.96 -4.43 13.27
CA PHE A 146 7.73 -3.37 12.67
C PHE A 146 8.48 -3.84 11.42
N VAL A 147 8.52 -2.96 10.43
CA VAL A 147 9.27 -3.20 9.19
C VAL A 147 10.75 -3.39 9.52
N CYS A 148 11.27 -4.58 9.29
CA CYS A 148 12.64 -4.88 9.68
C CYS A 148 13.66 -4.15 8.78
N ARG A 149 14.78 -3.71 9.39
CA ARG A 149 15.83 -2.94 8.70
C ARG A 149 16.43 -3.68 7.49
N ARG A 150 16.56 -5.01 7.58
CA ARG A 150 17.10 -5.85 6.49
C ARG A 150 16.16 -5.86 5.28
N ALA A 151 14.85 -6.01 5.51
CA ALA A 151 13.84 -6.01 4.47
C ALA A 151 13.74 -4.65 3.79
N SER A 152 13.67 -3.56 4.56
CA SER A 152 13.62 -2.19 4.01
C SER A 152 14.85 -1.89 3.15
N LYS A 153 16.06 -2.13 3.67
CA LYS A 153 17.28 -1.94 2.89
C LYS A 153 17.24 -2.72 1.57
N PHE A 154 16.87 -4.00 1.60
CA PHE A 154 16.79 -4.84 0.41
C PHE A 154 15.81 -4.28 -0.63
N VAL A 155 14.60 -3.91 -0.22
CA VAL A 155 13.58 -3.35 -1.11
C VAL A 155 14.08 -2.06 -1.75
N TYR A 156 14.68 -1.15 -0.98
CA TYR A 156 15.16 0.14 -1.50
C TYR A 156 16.39 0.00 -2.41
N GLU A 157 17.18 -1.06 -2.28
CA GLU A 157 18.30 -1.35 -3.18
C GLU A 157 17.87 -2.07 -4.47
N LYS A 158 16.78 -2.85 -4.43
CA LYS A 158 16.41 -3.76 -5.53
C LYS A 158 15.19 -3.35 -6.35
N THR A 159 14.49 -2.28 -5.96
CA THR A 159 13.29 -1.79 -6.66
C THR A 159 13.47 -0.35 -7.12
N PRO A 160 12.69 0.19 -8.07
CA PRO A 160 12.64 1.63 -8.34
C PRO A 160 11.84 2.39 -7.26
N GLU A 161 11.99 3.72 -7.19
CA GLU A 161 11.25 4.57 -6.24
C GLU A 161 9.73 4.46 -6.37
N SER A 162 9.23 4.17 -7.57
CA SER A 162 7.81 4.00 -7.87
C SER A 162 7.23 2.67 -7.40
N ALA A 163 8.04 1.73 -6.90
CA ALA A 163 7.57 0.40 -6.51
C ALA A 163 6.54 0.47 -5.38
N SER A 164 5.44 -0.27 -5.54
CA SER A 164 4.31 -0.23 -4.60
C SER A 164 4.71 -0.69 -3.19
N ILE A 165 5.58 -1.69 -3.07
CA ILE A 165 6.04 -2.21 -1.78
C ILE A 165 6.73 -1.15 -0.92
N ARG A 166 7.47 -0.20 -1.53
CA ARG A 166 8.09 0.91 -0.78
C ARG A 166 7.02 1.75 -0.10
N LYS A 167 5.97 2.12 -0.83
CA LYS A 167 4.83 2.87 -0.28
C LYS A 167 4.12 2.07 0.82
N THR A 168 3.94 0.77 0.60
CA THR A 168 3.34 -0.14 1.58
C THR A 168 4.13 -0.20 2.88
N MET A 169 5.45 -0.37 2.82
CA MET A 169 6.31 -0.40 4.00
C MET A 169 6.21 0.89 4.80
N VAL A 170 6.27 2.05 4.12
CA VAL A 170 6.14 3.35 4.80
C VAL A 170 4.76 3.51 5.44
N ARG A 171 3.69 3.12 4.76
CA ARG A 171 2.33 3.14 5.33
C ARG A 171 2.21 2.25 6.56
N ALA A 172 2.76 1.03 6.51
CA ALA A 172 2.75 0.11 7.64
C ALA A 172 3.53 0.67 8.84
N THR A 173 4.74 1.20 8.61
CA THR A 173 5.54 1.85 9.66
C THR A 173 4.80 3.03 10.29
N MET A 174 4.20 3.90 9.47
CA MET A 174 3.44 5.06 9.96
C MET A 174 2.18 4.63 10.74
N TYR A 175 1.44 3.64 10.23
CA TYR A 175 0.28 3.10 10.93
C TYR A 175 0.64 2.62 12.34
N LEU A 176 1.78 1.92 12.49
CA LEU A 176 2.24 1.46 13.79
C LEU A 176 2.72 2.60 14.68
N TYR A 177 3.45 3.57 14.13
CA TYR A 177 3.91 4.76 14.86
C TYR A 177 2.74 5.56 15.45
N HIS A 178 1.66 5.70 14.68
CA HIS A 178 0.44 6.40 15.07
C HIS A 178 -0.52 5.54 15.91
N SER A 179 -0.24 4.24 16.06
CA SER A 179 -1.06 3.37 16.90
C SER A 179 -0.91 3.76 18.37
N PRO A 180 -2.02 3.89 19.15
CA PRO A 180 -1.98 4.18 20.58
C PRO A 180 -1.11 3.20 21.37
N THR A 181 -0.94 1.97 20.86
CA THR A 181 -0.11 0.92 21.45
C THR A 181 1.40 1.20 21.37
N CYS A 182 1.84 2.14 20.54
CA CYS A 182 3.26 2.43 20.34
C CYS A 182 3.86 3.39 21.38
N PHE A 183 3.02 4.09 22.15
CA PHE A 183 3.46 5.10 23.13
C PHE A 183 4.15 4.53 24.38
N SER A 184 4.21 3.20 24.55
CA SER A 184 4.89 2.57 25.70
C SER A 184 6.33 2.16 25.45
N VAL A 185 6.84 2.24 24.21
CA VAL A 185 8.24 1.91 23.91
C VAL A 185 9.07 3.20 23.96
N GLU A 186 9.82 3.38 25.04
CA GLU A 186 10.74 4.50 25.21
C GLU A 186 11.74 4.59 24.05
N ASN A 187 11.54 5.57 23.15
CA ASN A 187 12.57 6.34 22.40
C ASN A 187 13.71 5.62 21.63
N GLY A 188 13.65 4.32 21.34
CA GLY A 188 14.72 3.63 20.61
C GLY A 188 14.39 3.36 19.14
N ASP A 189 15.10 3.99 18.21
CA ASP A 189 15.34 3.50 16.83
C ASP A 189 14.29 3.72 15.72
N TRP A 190 13.08 4.26 15.99
CA TRP A 190 12.11 4.63 14.93
C TRP A 190 12.68 5.60 13.90
N TRP A 191 13.43 6.58 14.39
CA TRP A 191 14.01 7.63 13.58
C TRP A 191 15.06 7.07 12.61
N SER A 192 15.76 6.01 12.98
CA SER A 192 16.77 5.34 12.17
C SER A 192 16.15 4.66 10.93
N LEU A 193 14.93 4.11 11.07
CA LEU A 193 14.16 3.55 9.95
C LEU A 193 13.65 4.65 9.01
N LEU A 194 13.18 5.78 9.56
CA LEU A 194 12.74 6.92 8.75
C LEU A 194 13.90 7.65 8.06
N GLN A 195 15.06 7.74 8.71
CA GLN A 195 16.30 8.27 8.14
C GLN A 195 16.87 7.36 7.04
N ALA A 196 16.55 6.07 7.05
CA ALA A 196 16.95 5.13 5.99
C ALA A 196 16.10 5.27 4.71
N ILE A 197 14.99 6.02 4.74
CA ILE A 197 14.18 6.34 3.57
C ILE A 197 14.81 7.57 2.90
N PRO A 198 15.50 7.44 1.75
CA PRO A 198 16.18 8.57 1.13
C PRO A 198 15.15 9.63 0.67
N SER A 199 15.47 10.91 0.90
CA SER A 199 14.95 12.10 0.21
C SER A 199 13.43 12.37 0.21
N SER A 200 12.63 11.69 1.05
CA SER A 200 11.17 11.79 0.98
C SER A 200 10.47 12.33 2.23
N THR A 201 11.22 12.79 3.23
CA THR A 201 10.63 13.35 4.46
C THR A 201 10.35 14.84 4.30
N SER A 202 9.13 15.24 4.63
CA SER A 202 8.72 16.63 4.78
C SER A 202 8.39 16.90 6.23
N THR A 203 8.71 18.10 6.69
CA THR A 203 8.33 18.51 8.03
C THR A 203 7.11 19.41 7.98
N THR A 204 6.09 19.09 8.74
CA THR A 204 4.96 19.98 8.99
C THR A 204 5.09 20.63 10.36
N TRP A 205 4.92 21.95 10.40
CA TRP A 205 4.90 22.73 11.63
C TRP A 205 3.47 23.06 12.02
N CYS A 206 3.11 22.75 13.26
CA CYS A 206 1.83 23.12 13.86
C CYS A 206 2.08 23.78 15.24
N PRO A 207 1.12 24.56 15.78
CA PRO A 207 1.30 25.27 17.05
C PRO A 207 1.71 24.39 18.24
N SER A 208 1.39 23.09 18.23
CA SER A 208 1.77 22.14 19.30
C SER A 208 3.11 21.44 19.07
N GLY A 209 3.84 21.74 18.00
CA GLY A 209 5.19 21.19 17.75
C GLY A 209 5.46 20.72 16.32
N ARG A 210 6.71 20.33 16.08
CA ARG A 210 7.20 19.84 14.78
C ARG A 210 6.79 18.36 14.60
N ARG A 211 6.06 18.04 13.53
CA ARG A 211 5.76 16.66 13.12
C ARG A 211 6.37 16.38 11.76
N THR A 212 6.97 15.21 11.57
CA THR A 212 7.62 14.83 10.31
C THR A 212 6.83 13.72 9.64
N PHE A 213 6.53 13.90 8.36
CA PHE A 213 5.78 12.94 7.56
C PHE A 213 6.46 12.72 6.20
N PRO A 214 6.27 11.55 5.58
CA PRO A 214 6.74 11.35 4.21
C PRO A 214 5.97 12.26 3.22
N ALA A 215 6.69 13.13 2.52
CA ALA A 215 6.21 14.09 1.54
C ALA A 215 5.29 13.45 0.50
N PHE A 216 5.72 12.30 -0.05
CA PHE A 216 4.98 11.60 -1.10
C PHE A 216 3.64 11.06 -0.59
N LEU A 217 3.52 10.67 0.69
CA LEU A 217 2.25 10.19 1.23
C LEU A 217 1.25 11.33 1.43
N LEU A 218 1.73 12.49 1.87
CA LEU A 218 0.91 13.70 1.91
C LEU A 218 0.51 14.11 0.49
N ALA A 219 1.45 14.16 -0.47
CA ALA A 219 1.19 14.54 -1.85
C ALA A 219 0.27 13.59 -2.63
N ASP A 220 0.35 12.29 -2.37
CA ASP A 220 -0.50 11.28 -3.02
C ASP A 220 -1.97 11.41 -2.58
N ASN A 221 -2.22 11.94 -1.38
CA ASN A 221 -3.57 12.04 -0.80
C ASN A 221 -4.13 13.48 -0.75
N SER A 222 -3.28 14.50 -0.87
CA SER A 222 -3.65 15.91 -0.74
C SER A 222 -3.09 16.70 -1.92
N ILE A 223 -3.99 17.30 -2.70
CA ILE A 223 -3.61 18.19 -3.80
C ILE A 223 -2.85 19.40 -3.24
N PHE A 224 -3.28 19.94 -2.10
CA PHE A 224 -2.59 21.01 -1.38
C PHE A 224 -1.11 20.67 -1.15
N PHE A 225 -0.80 19.55 -0.48
CA PHE A 225 0.59 19.18 -0.20
C PHE A 225 1.38 18.89 -1.48
N ARG A 226 0.75 18.25 -2.48
CA ARG A 226 1.38 18.00 -3.78
C ARG A 226 1.83 19.30 -4.45
N ASP A 227 0.99 20.31 -4.43
CA ASP A 227 1.27 21.60 -5.07
C ASP A 227 2.26 22.42 -4.25
N CYS A 228 2.22 22.33 -2.91
CA CYS A 228 3.24 22.88 -2.02
C CYS A 228 4.63 22.31 -2.33
N TYR A 229 4.77 20.98 -2.46
CA TYR A 229 6.07 20.35 -2.75
C TYR A 229 6.55 20.56 -4.19
N LYS A 230 5.65 20.94 -5.11
CA LYS A 230 6.02 21.37 -6.47
C LYS A 230 6.40 22.85 -6.54
N GLY A 231 6.34 23.59 -5.43
CA GLY A 231 6.59 25.03 -5.40
C GLY A 231 5.52 25.85 -6.14
N ILE A 232 4.33 25.30 -6.35
CA ILE A 232 3.22 26.00 -7.03
C ILE A 232 2.63 27.08 -6.11
N PHE A 233 2.63 26.83 -4.81
CA PHE A 233 2.25 27.82 -3.81
C PHE A 233 3.49 28.57 -3.29
N HIS A 234 3.44 29.90 -3.32
CA HIS A 234 4.35 30.78 -2.57
C HIS A 234 4.00 30.77 -1.07
N LEU A 235 3.83 29.58 -0.49
CA LEU A 235 3.91 29.44 0.96
C LEU A 235 5.38 29.60 1.35
N ASN A 236 5.66 29.94 2.61
CA ASN A 236 7.02 30.03 3.15
C ASN A 236 7.68 28.63 3.20
N SER A 237 7.78 27.93 2.08
CA SER A 237 8.54 26.70 1.92
C SER A 237 9.99 27.09 2.10
N SER A 238 10.48 26.92 3.32
CA SER A 238 11.92 26.91 3.62
C SER A 238 12.62 25.92 2.66
N PRO A 239 13.91 26.11 2.34
CA PRO A 239 14.72 25.14 1.60
C PRO A 239 14.71 23.71 2.19
N GLU A 240 14.16 23.51 3.39
CA GLU A 240 14.06 22.22 4.11
C GLU A 240 12.75 21.43 3.87
N ASN A 241 12.02 21.61 2.76
CA ASN A 241 10.76 20.88 2.49
C ASN A 241 9.76 20.96 3.66
N THR A 242 9.66 22.14 4.29
CA THR A 242 8.81 22.38 5.45
C THR A 242 7.54 23.13 5.07
N VAL A 243 6.39 22.68 5.59
CA VAL A 243 5.08 23.33 5.41
C VAL A 243 4.59 23.81 6.78
N GLU A 244 4.36 25.11 6.91
CA GLU A 244 3.85 25.73 8.14
C GLU A 244 2.33 25.86 8.10
N MET A 245 1.67 25.46 9.19
CA MET A 245 0.22 25.52 9.37
C MET A 245 -0.13 26.14 10.73
N PRO A 246 0.17 27.44 10.94
CA PRO A 246 0.10 28.07 12.26
C PRO A 246 -1.33 28.31 12.77
N GLU A 247 -2.31 28.38 11.87
CA GLU A 247 -3.72 28.65 12.21
C GLU A 247 -4.55 27.37 12.38
N ASP A 248 -3.95 26.22 12.11
CA ASP A 248 -4.64 24.94 12.04
C ASP A 248 -4.54 24.17 13.36
N ASP A 249 -5.65 23.56 13.77
CA ASP A 249 -5.70 22.74 14.99
C ASP A 249 -4.83 21.47 14.84
N PRO A 250 -3.78 21.29 15.68
CA PRO A 250 -2.88 20.15 15.57
C PRO A 250 -3.56 18.79 15.81
N ALA A 251 -4.60 18.75 16.64
CA ALA A 251 -5.32 17.50 16.92
C ALA A 251 -6.09 17.04 15.68
N THR A 252 -6.76 17.97 15.00
CA THR A 252 -7.45 17.73 13.73
C THR A 252 -6.49 17.28 12.65
N PHE A 253 -5.34 17.94 12.49
CA PHE A 253 -4.33 17.50 11.52
C PHE A 253 -3.77 16.11 11.86
N GLY A 254 -3.55 15.83 13.15
CA GLY A 254 -3.17 14.49 13.62
C GLY A 254 -4.14 13.41 13.14
N ARG A 255 -5.44 13.65 13.24
CA ARG A 255 -6.48 12.72 12.75
C ARG A 255 -6.49 12.56 11.22
N ILE A 256 -6.21 13.63 10.47
CA ILE A 256 -6.03 13.54 9.01
C ILE A 256 -4.81 12.71 8.66
N ALA A 257 -3.68 12.95 9.35
CA ALA A 257 -2.46 12.18 9.18
C ALA A 257 -2.74 10.69 9.47
N ASP A 258 -3.39 10.37 10.60
CA ASP A 258 -3.77 9.01 10.95
C ASP A 258 -4.62 8.36 9.84
N TRP A 259 -5.56 9.11 9.24
CA TRP A 259 -6.35 8.64 8.11
C TRP A 259 -5.49 8.40 6.85
N ILE A 260 -4.59 9.33 6.50
CA ILE A 260 -3.68 9.21 5.34
C ILE A 260 -2.85 7.92 5.44
N PHE A 261 -2.43 7.54 6.65
CA PHE A 261 -1.60 6.35 6.87
C PHE A 261 -2.39 5.05 7.03
N SER A 262 -3.55 5.12 7.69
CA SER A 262 -4.34 3.92 7.99
C SER A 262 -5.38 3.59 6.91
N GLY A 263 -5.82 4.58 6.12
CA GLY A 263 -7.00 4.52 5.28
C GLY A 263 -8.31 4.39 6.06
N LYS A 264 -8.28 4.47 7.39
CA LYS A 264 -9.44 4.31 8.27
C LYS A 264 -9.87 5.66 8.80
N LEU A 265 -11.18 5.92 8.75
CA LEU A 265 -11.76 7.08 9.43
C LEU A 265 -11.38 7.07 10.92
N PRO A 266 -11.02 8.23 11.48
CA PRO A 266 -10.81 8.37 12.92
C PRO A 266 -12.03 7.86 13.68
N TYR A 267 -11.80 7.18 14.80
CA TYR A 267 -12.89 6.83 15.70
C TYR A 267 -13.35 8.10 16.43
N PHE A 268 -14.61 8.47 16.24
CA PHE A 268 -15.22 9.60 16.95
C PHE A 268 -15.83 9.07 18.24
N PHE A 269 -15.29 9.46 19.38
CA PHE A 269 -15.79 9.03 20.70
C PHE A 269 -17.05 9.84 21.06
N GLY A 270 -18.12 9.15 21.46
CA GLY A 270 -19.29 9.77 22.06
C GLY A 270 -20.61 9.06 21.72
N GLU A 271 -21.35 8.63 22.75
CA GLU A 271 -22.75 8.17 22.62
C GLU A 271 -23.72 9.34 22.33
N LYS A 272 -23.23 10.59 22.42
CA LYS A 272 -24.03 11.80 22.25
C LYS A 272 -23.65 12.50 20.95
N SER A 273 -24.68 12.90 20.23
CA SER A 273 -24.59 13.51 18.91
C SER A 273 -23.86 14.86 18.87
N THR A 274 -23.79 15.57 19.99
CA THR A 274 -23.09 16.86 20.11
C THR A 274 -21.56 16.71 20.07
N ASP A 275 -21.03 15.59 20.56
CA ASP A 275 -19.59 15.37 20.65
C ASP A 275 -19.03 15.01 19.27
N VAL A 276 -19.77 14.18 18.53
CA VAL A 276 -19.44 13.78 17.16
C VAL A 276 -19.38 14.98 16.21
N GLN A 277 -20.28 15.96 16.36
CA GLN A 277 -20.30 17.15 15.50
C GLN A 277 -19.12 18.07 15.77
N THR A 278 -18.76 18.24 17.05
CA THR A 278 -17.62 19.07 17.48
C THR A 278 -16.30 18.52 16.94
N GLU A 279 -16.23 17.21 16.70
CA GLU A 279 -15.05 16.56 16.14
C GLU A 279 -15.06 16.45 14.60
N LEU A 280 -16.22 16.17 13.98
CA LEU A 280 -16.32 15.99 12.54
C LEU A 280 -16.19 17.30 11.75
N CYS A 281 -16.70 18.42 12.28
CA CYS A 281 -16.71 19.68 11.54
C CYS A 281 -15.30 20.25 11.31
N PRO A 282 -14.43 20.36 12.34
CA PRO A 282 -13.05 20.80 12.14
C PRO A 282 -12.30 19.87 11.18
N LEU A 283 -12.52 18.55 11.31
CA LEU A 283 -11.93 17.55 10.43
C LEU A 283 -12.35 17.75 8.97
N TYR A 284 -13.64 17.99 8.72
CA TYR A 284 -14.14 18.27 7.38
C TYR A 284 -13.54 19.55 6.79
N VAL A 285 -13.56 20.65 7.54
CA VAL A 285 -13.02 21.95 7.09
C VAL A 285 -11.54 21.82 6.75
N MET A 286 -10.75 21.16 7.59
CA MET A 286 -9.34 20.96 7.33
C MET A 286 -9.08 19.99 6.16
N THR A 287 -9.90 18.96 6.00
CA THR A 287 -9.85 18.04 4.85
C THR A 287 -10.17 18.75 3.53
N ASP A 288 -11.12 19.70 3.56
CA ASP A 288 -11.46 20.56 2.42
C ASP A 288 -10.30 21.50 2.09
N LYS A 289 -9.75 22.18 3.11
CA LYS A 289 -8.57 23.06 2.99
C LYS A 289 -7.34 22.34 2.43
N MET A 290 -7.10 21.10 2.85
CA MET A 290 -5.99 20.25 2.36
C MET A 290 -6.30 19.57 1.03
N ASP A 291 -7.50 19.76 0.49
CA ASP A 291 -7.95 19.15 -0.74
C ASP A 291 -7.75 17.62 -0.80
N ILE A 292 -8.22 16.93 0.25
CA ILE A 292 -8.19 15.47 0.38
C ILE A 292 -9.56 14.91 0.01
N GLY A 293 -9.80 14.74 -1.29
CA GLY A 293 -11.13 14.42 -1.82
C GLY A 293 -11.75 13.11 -1.28
N GLU A 294 -10.94 12.07 -1.08
CA GLU A 294 -11.44 10.77 -0.62
C GLU A 294 -11.89 10.80 0.85
N LEU A 295 -11.11 11.40 1.75
CA LEU A 295 -11.53 11.60 3.14
C LEU A 295 -12.77 12.50 3.20
N ARG A 296 -12.84 13.55 2.37
CA ARG A 296 -13.99 14.44 2.30
C ARG A 296 -15.27 13.66 2.00
N ARG A 297 -15.23 12.79 0.99
CA ARG A 297 -16.34 11.91 0.61
C ARG A 297 -16.75 10.97 1.73
N GLN A 298 -15.79 10.39 2.44
CA GLN A 298 -16.06 9.52 3.59
C GLN A 298 -16.76 10.28 4.73
N LEU A 299 -16.31 11.51 5.03
CA LEU A 299 -16.93 12.39 6.03
C LEU A 299 -18.34 12.82 5.61
N GLU A 300 -18.58 13.16 4.33
CA GLU A 300 -19.91 13.50 3.81
C GLU A 300 -20.90 12.35 3.95
N ASN A 301 -20.47 11.13 3.63
CA ASN A 301 -21.28 9.93 3.83
C ASN A 301 -21.61 9.75 5.31
N ARG A 302 -20.64 9.99 6.21
CA ARG A 302 -20.86 9.92 7.66
C ARG A 302 -21.86 10.97 8.15
N PHE A 303 -21.76 12.22 7.66
CA PHE A 303 -22.73 13.27 7.96
C PHE A 303 -24.14 12.92 7.47
N ARG A 304 -24.27 12.27 6.31
CA ARG A 304 -25.58 11.86 5.77
C ARG A 304 -26.29 10.88 6.70
N VAL A 305 -25.57 9.87 7.19
CA VAL A 305 -26.09 8.91 8.17
C VAL A 305 -26.59 9.62 9.44
N PHE A 306 -25.81 10.56 9.99
CA PHE A 306 -26.22 11.33 11.18
C PHE A 306 -27.42 12.26 10.94
N LYS A 307 -27.58 12.80 9.72
CA LYS A 307 -28.73 13.63 9.36
C LYS A 307 -30.03 12.80 9.33
N GLU A 308 -29.96 11.56 8.85
CA GLU A 308 -31.09 10.62 8.85
C GLU A 308 -31.50 10.23 10.28
N GLU A 309 -30.55 10.24 11.22
CA GLU A 309 -30.77 10.00 12.66
C GLU A 309 -31.36 11.20 13.45
N ARG A 310 -31.83 12.26 12.77
CA ARG A 310 -32.55 13.43 13.34
C ARG A 310 -31.77 14.29 14.35
N ILE A 311 -30.46 14.46 14.19
CA ILE A 311 -29.72 15.45 15.00
C ILE A 311 -29.48 16.74 14.20
N THR A 312 -30.47 17.63 14.17
CA THR A 312 -30.28 19.02 13.73
C THR A 312 -29.88 19.90 14.90
N SER A 313 -28.59 19.87 15.26
CA SER A 313 -28.04 20.93 16.11
C SER A 313 -27.80 22.17 15.23
N ARG A 314 -28.29 23.33 15.68
CA ARG A 314 -28.05 24.64 15.02
C ARG A 314 -26.55 24.98 14.92
N GLY A 315 -25.69 24.34 15.72
CA GLY A 315 -24.24 24.56 15.72
C GLY A 315 -23.55 24.05 14.45
N LEU A 316 -24.00 22.91 13.91
CA LEU A 316 -23.42 22.29 12.71
C LEU A 316 -23.59 23.17 11.47
N VAL A 317 -24.73 23.87 11.38
CA VAL A 317 -25.03 24.80 10.27
C VAL A 317 -24.16 26.05 10.36
N LYS A 318 -23.64 26.42 11.53
CA LYS A 318 -22.83 27.62 11.66
C LYS A 318 -21.37 27.38 11.28
N VAL A 319 -20.72 26.40 11.92
CA VAL A 319 -19.29 26.11 11.71
C VAL A 319 -19.00 25.64 10.28
N VAL A 320 -19.84 24.76 9.72
CA VAL A 320 -19.58 24.22 8.38
C VAL A 320 -19.93 25.21 7.27
N TYR A 321 -20.80 26.21 7.51
CA TYR A 321 -21.23 27.13 6.45
C TYR A 321 -20.58 28.52 6.55
N GLU A 322 -20.11 28.95 7.72
CA GLU A 322 -19.35 30.19 7.87
C GLU A 322 -17.88 30.01 7.46
N ASP A 323 -17.30 28.82 7.69
CA ASP A 323 -15.87 28.57 7.44
C ASP A 323 -15.57 27.73 6.19
N ALA A 324 -16.55 27.03 5.59
CA ALA A 324 -16.32 26.31 4.33
C ALA A 324 -16.41 27.24 3.11
N VAL A 325 -15.61 26.94 2.08
CA VAL A 325 -15.64 27.68 0.81
C VAL A 325 -17.05 27.59 0.20
N SER A 326 -17.59 28.72 -0.25
CA SER A 326 -18.97 28.84 -0.78
C SER A 326 -19.34 27.85 -1.91
N THR A 327 -18.35 27.19 -2.51
CA THR A 327 -18.49 26.17 -3.57
C THR A 327 -18.58 24.73 -3.05
N SER A 328 -18.52 24.51 -1.73
CA SER A 328 -18.54 23.15 -1.15
C SER A 328 -19.89 22.44 -1.37
N ASN A 329 -19.84 21.13 -1.66
CA ASN A 329 -21.01 20.30 -1.90
C ASN A 329 -21.96 20.24 -0.68
N ILE A 330 -21.44 20.40 0.54
CA ILE A 330 -22.29 20.49 1.75
C ILE A 330 -23.25 21.67 1.68
N CYS A 331 -22.85 22.80 1.08
CA CYS A 331 -23.71 23.97 0.94
C CYS A 331 -24.88 23.74 -0.03
N GLN A 332 -24.72 22.84 -1.01
CA GLN A 332 -25.74 22.50 -2.01
C GLN A 332 -26.84 21.58 -1.46
N VAL A 333 -26.57 20.84 -0.37
CA VAL A 333 -27.53 19.94 0.31
C VAL A 333 -28.71 20.71 0.96
N ARG A 334 -28.64 22.05 1.07
CA ARG A 334 -29.72 22.93 1.54
C ARG A 334 -30.97 22.93 0.65
N ASN A 335 -30.85 22.58 -0.64
CA ASN A 335 -31.90 22.82 -1.62
C ASN A 335 -32.93 21.69 -1.78
N HIS A 336 -32.85 20.62 -0.98
CA HIS A 336 -33.91 19.60 -0.97
C HIS A 336 -34.95 19.91 0.12
N PRO A 337 -36.22 20.16 -0.25
CA PRO A 337 -37.27 20.42 0.73
C PRO A 337 -37.46 19.17 1.60
N VAL A 338 -37.47 19.39 2.92
CA VAL A 338 -37.84 18.37 3.91
C VAL A 338 -39.30 17.99 3.67
N PRO A 339 -39.67 16.70 3.56
CA PRO A 339 -41.08 16.30 3.49
C PRO A 339 -41.78 16.78 4.76
N SER A 340 -42.87 17.52 4.60
CA SER A 340 -43.70 17.95 5.73
C SER A 340 -44.33 16.72 6.41
N PRO A 341 -44.55 16.77 7.74
CA PRO A 341 -44.96 15.61 8.54
C PRO A 341 -46.30 15.01 8.12
#